data_AF-A0A3Q1LIM9-F1
#
_entry.id   AF-A0A3Q1LIM9-F1
#
_cell.length_a   1.000
_cell.length_b   1.000
_cell.length_c   1.000
_cell.angle_alpha   90.00
_cell.angle_beta   90.00
_cell.angle_gamma   90.00
#
_symmetry.space_group_name_H-M   'P 1'
#
loop_
_entity.id
_entity.type
_entity.pdbx_description
1 polymer ?
#
loop_
_entity_poly.entity_id
_entity_poly.type
_entity_poly.pdbx_seq_one_letter_code
_entity_poly.pdbx_strand_id
1 'polypeptide(L)'
;MRDDHAGSYRCYYGTRTGWSERSDPLQLVVTGPYGKPSLSALPSPVVMSGGNVTLQCASSQGFNRFLLTKEGEDESSRTLDGQQTPDGQTQALFPVGPVTPGHRWTFRCYGFYRHTPRVWSAPSDPLELLVSGLSGKPSLLTPQGPVITSGQNLTLQCHSDVGYTRFALSKEGGQDLPQHPGWRPQGGLSQADFPLGRVGTIHGGQYRCYGGHGLSSEWSAPSEPLELLVAGWLRDSPSLSVQLGPSVAPGENVTLLCQSGERTDTFLLSKEGAAHRPLRLRSQSQDGRYQAEFSLSPVTSAHGGTYRCYGSLSTDPYLLSQPSEPLALVVSDYTVQNLTRMGLAASVLLLLGVLLCQAWKDHRGARDAAWS
;
A
#
# COMPACT_ATOMS: atom_id res chain seq x y z
N MET A 1 -31.98 31.95 -0.23
CA MET A 1 -31.78 32.99 -1.25
C MET A 1 -32.18 32.38 -2.59
N ARG A 2 -32.90 33.09 -3.46
CA ARG A 2 -33.36 32.56 -4.75
C ARG A 2 -32.42 33.04 -5.87
N ASP A 3 -32.36 32.31 -6.99
CA ASP A 3 -31.42 32.57 -8.10
C ASP A 3 -31.57 33.97 -8.73
N ASP A 4 -32.76 34.57 -8.62
CA ASP A 4 -33.08 35.94 -9.05
C ASP A 4 -32.35 37.04 -8.26
N HIS A 5 -31.78 36.72 -7.10
CA HIS A 5 -30.96 37.64 -6.31
C HIS A 5 -29.50 37.66 -6.76
N ALA A 6 -29.09 36.78 -7.68
CA ALA A 6 -27.72 36.76 -8.19
C ALA A 6 -27.50 37.96 -9.12
N GLY A 7 -26.53 38.83 -8.83
CA GLY A 7 -26.44 40.12 -9.52
C GLY A 7 -25.18 40.93 -9.24
N SER A 8 -25.03 42.05 -9.95
CA SER A 8 -23.99 43.05 -9.68
C SER A 8 -24.66 44.22 -9.00
N TYR A 9 -24.40 44.41 -7.72
CA TYR A 9 -25.03 45.43 -6.89
C TYR A 9 -24.10 46.63 -6.75
N ARG A 10 -24.68 47.83 -6.76
CA ARG A 10 -23.97 49.07 -6.44
C ARG A 10 -24.83 49.90 -5.52
N CYS A 11 -24.20 50.52 -4.52
CA CYS A 11 -24.85 51.42 -3.61
C CYS A 11 -24.64 52.87 -4.06
N TYR A 12 -25.63 53.71 -3.80
CA TYR A 12 -25.54 55.17 -3.90
C TYR A 12 -26.58 55.74 -2.94
N TYR A 13 -26.35 56.95 -2.44
CA TYR A 13 -27.23 57.59 -1.46
C TYR A 13 -27.54 59.04 -1.85
N GLY A 14 -28.72 59.50 -1.44
CA GLY A 14 -29.20 60.85 -1.72
C GLY A 14 -28.98 61.78 -0.54
N THR A 15 -28.52 62.99 -0.82
CA THR A 15 -28.46 64.10 0.14
C THR A 15 -29.33 65.25 -0.35
N ARG A 16 -29.54 66.29 0.48
CA ARG A 16 -30.29 67.49 0.09
C ARG A 16 -29.69 68.23 -1.11
N THR A 17 -28.39 68.06 -1.37
CA THR A 17 -27.64 68.75 -2.43
C THR A 17 -27.41 67.90 -3.68
N GLY A 18 -27.82 66.63 -3.68
CA GLY A 18 -27.66 65.73 -4.82
C GLY A 18 -27.36 64.28 -4.43
N TRP A 19 -27.11 63.46 -5.45
CA TRP A 19 -26.79 62.04 -5.31
C TRP A 19 -25.27 61.82 -5.19
N SER A 20 -24.88 60.83 -4.39
CA SER A 20 -23.50 60.35 -4.35
C SER A 20 -23.11 59.65 -5.65
N GLU A 21 -21.80 59.51 -5.86
CA GLU A 21 -21.29 58.56 -6.84
C GLU A 21 -21.70 57.12 -6.47
N ARG A 22 -21.67 56.23 -7.47
CA ARG A 22 -21.96 54.81 -7.26
C ARG A 22 -20.74 54.13 -6.67
N SER A 23 -20.96 53.22 -5.73
CA SER A 23 -19.92 52.35 -5.20
C SER A 23 -19.32 51.44 -6.26
N ASP A 24 -18.19 50.83 -5.91
CA ASP A 24 -17.67 49.67 -6.60
C ASP A 24 -18.72 48.55 -6.64
N PRO A 25 -18.76 47.76 -7.73
CA PRO A 25 -19.76 46.73 -7.92
C PRO A 25 -19.49 45.51 -7.02
N LEU A 26 -20.42 45.20 -6.14
CA LEU A 26 -20.45 43.95 -5.38
C LEU A 26 -21.06 42.85 -6.24
N GLN A 27 -20.30 41.77 -6.50
CA GLN A 27 -20.82 40.60 -7.19
C GLN A 27 -21.49 39.67 -6.17
N LEU A 28 -22.82 39.53 -6.24
CA LEU A 28 -23.56 38.56 -5.46
C LEU A 28 -23.78 37.30 -6.29
N VAL A 29 -23.38 36.16 -5.72
CA VAL A 29 -23.46 34.84 -6.33
C VAL A 29 -24.36 33.95 -5.47
N VAL A 30 -25.15 33.11 -6.12
CA VAL A 30 -25.99 32.10 -5.48
C VAL A 30 -25.42 30.72 -5.80
N THR A 31 -25.14 29.92 -4.76
CA THR A 31 -24.61 28.56 -4.89
C THR A 31 -25.66 27.54 -4.44
N GLY A 32 -25.67 26.33 -5.03
CA GLY A 32 -26.52 25.22 -4.61
C GLY A 32 -27.74 24.81 -5.47
N PRO A 33 -28.22 25.56 -6.49
CA PRO A 33 -29.35 25.08 -7.31
C PRO A 33 -29.02 23.88 -8.21
N TYR A 34 -27.74 23.61 -8.49
CA TYR A 34 -27.30 22.44 -9.27
C TYR A 34 -26.51 21.44 -8.41
N GLY A 35 -26.45 20.17 -8.83
CA GLY A 35 -25.69 19.13 -8.13
C GLY A 35 -24.19 19.41 -8.07
N LYS A 36 -23.50 18.94 -7.03
CA LYS A 36 -22.06 19.22 -6.85
C LYS A 36 -21.19 18.50 -7.90
N PRO A 37 -20.11 19.14 -8.39
CA PRO A 37 -19.10 18.46 -9.21
C PRO A 37 -18.19 17.58 -8.34
N SER A 38 -17.42 16.68 -8.97
CA SER A 38 -16.33 15.94 -8.34
C SER A 38 -15.01 16.70 -8.49
N LEU A 39 -14.18 16.69 -7.45
CA LEU A 39 -12.86 17.30 -7.43
C LEU A 39 -11.82 16.24 -7.06
N SER A 40 -10.78 16.12 -7.86
CA SER A 40 -9.68 15.16 -7.68
C SER A 40 -8.32 15.81 -8.00
N ALA A 41 -7.25 15.26 -7.44
CA ALA A 41 -5.88 15.63 -7.74
C ALA A 41 -5.22 14.58 -8.64
N LEU A 42 -4.53 15.04 -9.68
CA LEU A 42 -3.83 14.22 -10.65
C LEU A 42 -2.30 14.45 -10.55
N PRO A 43 -1.51 13.37 -10.43
CA PRO A 43 -1.91 11.97 -10.28
C PRO A 43 -2.32 11.59 -8.84
N SER A 44 -2.01 12.44 -7.86
CA SER A 44 -2.23 12.18 -6.43
C SER A 44 -2.44 13.49 -5.67
N PRO A 45 -3.20 13.50 -4.57
CA PRO A 45 -3.29 14.64 -3.65
C PRO A 45 -2.03 14.88 -2.82
N VAL A 46 -1.03 13.99 -2.87
CA VAL A 46 0.27 14.20 -2.23
C VAL A 46 1.24 14.85 -3.23
N VAL A 47 1.81 15.98 -2.84
CA VAL A 47 2.70 16.78 -3.70
C VAL A 47 3.97 17.12 -2.92
N MET A 48 5.13 16.97 -3.55
CA MET A 48 6.39 17.41 -2.94
C MET A 48 6.44 18.93 -2.87
N SER A 49 7.01 19.48 -1.81
CA SER A 49 7.26 20.92 -1.67
C SER A 49 7.96 21.49 -2.92
N GLY A 50 7.45 22.61 -3.44
CA GLY A 50 7.88 23.24 -4.69
C GLY A 50 7.34 22.60 -5.97
N GLY A 51 6.64 21.46 -5.86
CA GLY A 51 6.01 20.77 -6.96
C GLY A 51 4.69 21.39 -7.41
N ASN A 52 4.17 20.88 -8.53
CA ASN A 52 2.89 21.25 -9.09
C ASN A 52 1.96 20.04 -9.14
N VAL A 53 0.66 20.29 -9.06
CA VAL A 53 -0.40 19.29 -9.20
C VAL A 53 -1.50 19.82 -10.11
N THR A 54 -2.20 18.94 -10.81
CA THR A 54 -3.39 19.33 -11.56
C THR A 54 -4.62 18.90 -10.79
N LEU A 55 -5.52 19.84 -10.49
CA LEU A 55 -6.83 19.53 -9.93
C LEU A 55 -7.84 19.38 -11.06
N GLN A 56 -8.50 18.23 -11.12
CA GLN A 56 -9.55 17.94 -12.08
C GLN A 56 -10.89 18.14 -11.41
N CYS A 57 -11.69 19.03 -11.99
CA CYS A 57 -13.07 19.22 -11.59
C CYS A 57 -14.00 18.75 -12.70
N ALA A 58 -14.86 17.78 -12.41
CA ALA A 58 -15.70 17.12 -13.41
C ALA A 58 -17.18 17.07 -12.99
N SER A 59 -18.06 17.05 -13.98
CA SER A 59 -19.50 16.92 -13.79
C SER A 59 -20.17 16.32 -15.02
N SER A 60 -21.16 15.45 -14.79
CA SER A 60 -22.06 14.93 -15.82
C SER A 60 -23.19 15.91 -16.19
N GLN A 61 -23.35 17.03 -15.48
CA GLN A 61 -24.40 18.03 -15.74
C GLN A 61 -24.10 18.96 -16.93
N GLY A 62 -22.97 18.76 -17.62
CA GLY A 62 -22.64 19.52 -18.83
C GLY A 62 -22.30 20.99 -18.55
N PHE A 63 -21.72 21.31 -17.39
CA PHE A 63 -21.27 22.67 -17.10
C PHE A 63 -20.21 23.10 -18.11
N ASN A 64 -20.32 24.33 -18.62
CA ASN A 64 -19.36 24.86 -19.60
C ASN A 64 -18.27 25.73 -18.96
N ARG A 65 -18.38 26.00 -17.66
CA ARG A 65 -17.43 26.79 -16.88
C ARG A 65 -17.28 26.16 -15.51
N PHE A 66 -16.05 26.17 -15.00
CA PHE A 66 -15.73 25.70 -13.66
C PHE A 66 -14.93 26.75 -12.90
N LEU A 67 -15.18 26.87 -11.61
CA LEU A 67 -14.45 27.72 -10.69
C LEU A 67 -13.77 26.84 -9.65
N LEU A 68 -12.47 27.00 -9.48
CA LEU A 68 -11.72 26.45 -8.37
C LEU A 68 -11.49 27.56 -7.34
N THR A 69 -11.77 27.28 -6.07
CA THR A 69 -11.51 28.17 -4.94
C THR A 69 -10.54 27.50 -3.97
N LYS A 70 -9.53 28.23 -3.51
CA LYS A 70 -8.65 27.83 -2.41
C LYS A 70 -9.21 28.39 -1.11
N GLU A 71 -9.48 27.53 -0.14
CA GLU A 71 -9.94 27.92 1.19
C GLU A 71 -8.76 28.39 2.05
N GLY A 72 -8.92 29.47 2.81
CA GLY A 72 -7.96 29.91 3.83
C GLY A 72 -7.65 31.41 3.77
N GLU A 73 -6.46 31.80 4.20
CA GLU A 73 -6.06 33.22 4.32
C GLU A 73 -5.80 33.89 2.96
N ASP A 74 -5.47 33.10 1.95
CA ASP A 74 -5.24 33.50 0.56
C ASP A 74 -6.37 32.93 -0.32
N GLU A 75 -7.59 33.45 -0.09
CA GLU A 75 -8.81 33.16 -0.87
C GLU A 75 -8.61 33.60 -2.33
N SER A 76 -8.01 32.71 -3.10
CA SER A 76 -7.83 32.86 -4.53
C SER A 76 -8.83 31.97 -5.25
N SER A 77 -9.35 32.48 -6.37
CA SER A 77 -10.26 31.73 -7.22
C SER A 77 -9.88 31.87 -8.67
N ARG A 78 -10.07 30.79 -9.43
CA ARG A 78 -9.74 30.74 -10.85
C ARG A 78 -10.85 30.07 -11.61
N THR A 79 -11.31 30.72 -12.67
CA THR A 79 -12.30 30.15 -13.59
C THR A 79 -11.61 29.58 -14.82
N LEU A 80 -12.02 28.40 -15.25
CA LEU A 80 -11.64 27.81 -16.54
C LEU A 80 -12.88 27.37 -17.32
N ASP A 81 -12.73 27.31 -18.63
CA ASP A 81 -13.76 26.78 -19.51
C ASP A 81 -13.73 25.24 -19.46
N GLY A 82 -14.93 24.65 -19.41
CA GLY A 82 -15.11 23.21 -19.38
C GLY A 82 -14.86 22.58 -20.75
N GLN A 83 -14.23 21.41 -20.75
CA GLN A 83 -13.97 20.58 -21.92
C GLN A 83 -14.82 19.32 -21.84
N GLN A 84 -15.35 18.88 -22.97
CA GLN A 84 -16.09 17.62 -23.05
C GLN A 84 -15.11 16.45 -23.08
N THR A 85 -15.42 15.42 -22.30
CA THR A 85 -14.69 14.16 -22.27
C THR A 85 -15.38 13.12 -23.17
N PRO A 86 -14.66 12.09 -23.65
CA PRO A 86 -15.23 11.07 -24.54
C PRO A 86 -16.44 10.30 -23.95
N ASP A 87 -16.53 10.23 -22.63
CA ASP A 87 -17.64 9.63 -21.88
C ASP A 87 -18.84 10.57 -21.67
N GLY A 88 -18.81 11.77 -22.28
CA GLY A 88 -19.91 12.73 -22.25
C GLY A 88 -19.95 13.62 -21.01
N GLN A 89 -18.96 13.51 -20.11
CA GLN A 89 -18.81 14.44 -18.98
C GLN A 89 -18.18 15.77 -19.44
N THR A 90 -18.26 16.76 -18.56
CA THR A 90 -17.55 18.03 -18.72
C THR A 90 -16.57 18.20 -17.59
N GLN A 91 -15.36 18.68 -17.89
CA GLN A 91 -14.32 18.86 -16.89
C GLN A 91 -13.47 20.11 -17.13
N ALA A 92 -12.80 20.57 -16.08
CA ALA A 92 -11.72 21.55 -16.18
C ALA A 92 -10.49 21.06 -15.40
N LEU A 93 -9.31 21.32 -15.95
CA LEU A 93 -8.01 20.94 -15.38
C LEU A 93 -7.29 22.20 -14.89
N PHE A 94 -7.13 22.32 -13.57
CA PHE A 94 -6.53 23.47 -12.91
C PHE A 94 -5.10 23.14 -12.48
N PRO A 95 -4.07 23.70 -13.14
CA PRO A 95 -2.71 23.59 -12.64
C PRO A 95 -2.56 24.43 -11.36
N VAL A 96 -2.10 23.80 -10.28
CA VAL A 96 -1.84 24.39 -8.97
C VAL A 96 -0.38 24.17 -8.62
N GLY A 97 0.31 25.26 -8.28
CA GLY A 97 1.68 25.23 -7.80
C GLY A 97 2.48 26.45 -8.22
N PRO A 98 3.71 26.61 -7.71
CA PRO A 98 4.40 25.69 -6.80
C PRO A 98 3.74 25.64 -5.41
N VAL A 99 3.55 24.43 -4.86
CA VAL A 99 2.99 24.26 -3.51
C VAL A 99 4.06 24.51 -2.46
N THR A 100 3.72 25.23 -1.40
CA THR A 100 4.66 25.57 -0.31
C THR A 100 4.18 25.03 1.03
N PRO A 101 5.10 24.55 1.89
CA PRO A 101 4.78 24.25 3.28
C PRO A 101 4.28 25.50 4.02
N GLY A 102 3.39 25.32 4.99
CA GLY A 102 2.88 26.39 5.86
C GLY A 102 1.57 27.05 5.41
N HIS A 103 1.10 26.80 4.18
CA HIS A 103 -0.25 27.16 3.76
C HIS A 103 -1.15 25.93 3.77
N ARG A 104 -2.41 26.12 4.17
CA ARG A 104 -3.42 25.07 4.01
C ARG A 104 -3.88 25.05 2.56
N TRP A 105 -3.64 23.95 1.88
CA TRP A 105 -3.99 23.76 0.47
C TRP A 105 -5.29 22.96 0.36
N THR A 106 -6.40 23.59 0.75
CA THR A 106 -7.74 22.99 0.65
C THR A 106 -8.52 23.66 -0.48
N PHE A 107 -9.10 22.86 -1.36
CA PHE A 107 -9.79 23.36 -2.55
C PHE A 107 -11.22 22.86 -2.64
N ARG A 108 -12.08 23.72 -3.20
CA ARG A 108 -13.43 23.36 -3.66
C ARG A 108 -13.62 23.78 -5.11
N CYS A 109 -14.47 23.05 -5.80
CA CYS A 109 -14.86 23.39 -7.16
C CYS A 109 -16.36 23.58 -7.31
N TYR A 110 -16.73 24.47 -8.22
CA TYR A 110 -18.09 24.78 -8.63
C TYR A 110 -18.21 24.70 -10.15
N GLY A 111 -19.37 24.29 -10.64
CA GLY A 111 -19.74 24.35 -12.06
C GLY A 111 -20.86 25.35 -12.29
N PHE A 112 -20.84 26.02 -13.44
CA PHE A 112 -21.90 26.96 -13.84
C PHE A 112 -21.98 27.11 -15.36
N TYR A 113 -23.03 27.78 -15.82
CA TYR A 113 -23.24 28.04 -17.23
C TYR A 113 -22.90 29.49 -17.60
N ARG A 114 -22.33 29.70 -18.80
CA ARG A 114 -22.00 31.03 -19.35
C ARG A 114 -23.19 31.99 -19.38
N HIS A 115 -24.41 31.50 -19.56
CA HIS A 115 -25.62 32.33 -19.61
C HIS A 115 -26.13 32.74 -18.21
N THR A 116 -25.69 32.07 -17.14
CA THR A 116 -26.04 32.35 -15.73
C THR A 116 -24.79 32.36 -14.85
N PRO A 117 -23.82 33.26 -15.09
CA PRO A 117 -22.47 33.18 -14.49
C PRO A 117 -22.41 33.41 -12.97
N ARG A 118 -23.53 33.80 -12.36
CA ARG A 118 -23.66 34.13 -10.93
C ARG A 118 -24.46 33.07 -10.16
N VAL A 119 -24.90 32.02 -10.85
CA VAL A 119 -25.67 30.91 -10.28
C VAL A 119 -24.83 29.66 -10.44
N TRP A 120 -24.30 29.14 -9.33
CA TRP A 120 -23.32 28.06 -9.33
C TRP A 120 -23.92 26.78 -8.76
N SER A 121 -23.29 25.65 -9.06
CA SER A 121 -23.58 24.39 -8.40
C SER A 121 -23.39 24.46 -6.88
N ALA A 122 -23.85 23.42 -6.19
CA ALA A 122 -23.32 23.12 -4.87
C ALA A 122 -21.79 22.93 -4.94
N PRO A 123 -21.05 23.25 -3.86
CA PRO A 123 -19.61 23.01 -3.79
C PRO A 123 -19.29 21.52 -3.88
N SER A 124 -18.18 21.17 -4.53
CA SER A 124 -17.58 19.84 -4.39
C SER A 124 -17.23 19.54 -2.94
N ASP A 125 -16.99 18.25 -2.64
CA ASP A 125 -16.31 17.91 -1.39
C ASP A 125 -14.92 18.57 -1.37
N PRO A 126 -14.44 19.01 -0.19
CA PRO A 126 -13.15 19.67 -0.08
C PRO A 126 -12.03 18.68 -0.36
N LEU A 127 -11.04 19.11 -1.14
CA LEU A 127 -9.83 18.35 -1.43
C LEU A 127 -8.64 19.01 -0.76
N GLU A 128 -8.03 18.34 0.22
CA GLU A 128 -6.83 18.82 0.90
C GLU A 128 -5.57 18.18 0.29
N LEU A 129 -4.62 19.01 -0.13
CA LEU A 129 -3.32 18.54 -0.60
C LEU A 129 -2.36 18.32 0.56
N LEU A 130 -1.65 17.20 0.52
CA LEU A 130 -0.58 16.89 1.46
C LEU A 130 0.75 17.31 0.86
N VAL A 131 1.40 18.32 1.47
CA VAL A 131 2.72 18.79 1.03
C VAL A 131 3.82 18.01 1.75
N SER A 132 4.50 17.12 1.03
CA SER A 132 5.61 16.32 1.54
C SER A 132 6.92 17.11 1.49
N GLY A 133 7.60 17.17 2.62
CA GLY A 133 8.89 17.82 2.84
C GLY A 133 10.03 16.81 2.93
N LEU A 134 11.14 17.23 3.53
CA LEU A 134 12.40 16.46 3.59
C LEU A 134 12.66 15.78 4.93
N SER A 135 11.72 15.85 5.88
CA SER A 135 11.87 15.23 7.19
C SER A 135 11.93 13.70 7.10
N GLY A 136 12.53 13.06 8.11
CA GLY A 136 12.82 11.62 8.14
C GLY A 136 11.61 10.75 7.80
N LYS A 137 11.78 9.83 6.83
CA LYS A 137 10.69 8.99 6.33
C LYS A 137 10.23 7.95 7.36
N PRO A 138 8.92 7.75 7.55
CA PRO A 138 8.42 6.66 8.38
C PRO A 138 8.54 5.32 7.66
N SER A 139 8.23 4.23 8.36
CA SER A 139 8.17 2.86 7.83
C SER A 139 6.73 2.35 7.86
N LEU A 140 6.23 1.90 6.72
CA LEU A 140 4.90 1.31 6.57
C LEU A 140 5.01 -0.21 6.60
N LEU A 141 4.23 -0.84 7.48
CA LEU A 141 4.26 -2.27 7.76
C LEU A 141 2.86 -2.88 7.66
N THR A 142 2.84 -4.17 7.37
CA THR A 142 1.65 -5.04 7.40
C THR A 142 1.96 -6.25 8.28
N PRO A 143 1.38 -6.34 9.50
CA PRO A 143 1.66 -7.45 10.42
C PRO A 143 1.37 -8.84 9.82
N GLN A 144 0.38 -8.93 8.93
CA GLN A 144 -0.07 -10.14 8.26
C GLN A 144 0.74 -10.47 6.99
N GLY A 145 1.66 -9.59 6.59
CA GLY A 145 2.39 -9.70 5.32
C GLY A 145 1.68 -9.00 4.14
N PRO A 146 2.33 -8.94 2.97
CA PRO A 146 1.84 -8.18 1.81
C PRO A 146 0.74 -8.87 1.00
N VAL A 147 0.52 -10.19 1.21
CA VAL A 147 -0.53 -10.97 0.53
C VAL A 147 -1.65 -11.28 1.51
N ILE A 148 -2.84 -10.73 1.26
CA ILE A 148 -3.99 -10.85 2.16
C ILE A 148 -5.14 -11.54 1.44
N THR A 149 -5.78 -12.51 2.07
CA THR A 149 -6.94 -13.19 1.49
C THR A 149 -8.16 -12.27 1.55
N SER A 150 -8.91 -12.21 0.45
CA SER A 150 -10.16 -11.46 0.36
C SER A 150 -11.11 -11.80 1.52
N GLY A 151 -11.73 -10.77 2.10
CA GLY A 151 -12.64 -10.88 3.25
C GLY A 151 -11.95 -10.81 4.62
N GLN A 152 -10.62 -10.92 4.71
CA GLN A 152 -9.89 -10.75 5.97
C GLN A 152 -9.82 -9.28 6.40
N ASN A 153 -9.73 -9.04 7.70
CA ASN A 153 -9.50 -7.69 8.24
C ASN A 153 -8.01 -7.35 8.20
N LEU A 154 -7.69 -6.18 7.65
CA LEU A 154 -6.32 -5.66 7.59
C LEU A 154 -6.19 -4.34 8.33
N THR A 155 -5.05 -4.16 9.00
CA THR A 155 -4.63 -2.90 9.59
C THR A 155 -3.18 -2.68 9.21
N LEU A 156 -2.92 -1.59 8.50
CA LEU A 156 -1.56 -1.16 8.18
C LEU A 156 -1.01 -0.36 9.35
N GLN A 157 0.28 -0.50 9.62
CA GLN A 157 0.92 0.24 10.71
C GLN A 157 2.02 1.12 10.17
N CYS A 158 2.03 2.37 10.58
CA CYS A 158 3.07 3.30 10.22
C CYS A 158 3.86 3.70 11.46
N HIS A 159 5.18 3.59 11.38
CA HIS A 159 6.09 3.78 12.51
C HIS A 159 7.20 4.76 12.16
N SER A 160 7.69 5.53 13.12
CA SER A 160 8.86 6.38 12.95
C SER A 160 9.64 6.54 14.26
N ASP A 161 10.95 6.59 14.13
CA ASP A 161 11.88 7.01 15.18
C ASP A 161 11.75 8.51 15.49
N VAL A 162 11.40 9.30 14.48
CA VAL A 162 10.99 10.70 14.64
C VAL A 162 9.70 10.76 15.44
N GLY A 163 9.61 11.69 16.39
CA GLY A 163 8.43 11.90 17.24
C GLY A 163 7.26 12.58 16.54
N TYR A 164 6.78 12.03 15.41
CA TYR A 164 5.58 12.53 14.75
C TYR A 164 4.34 12.33 15.61
N THR A 165 3.43 13.29 15.58
CA THR A 165 2.20 13.29 16.39
C THR A 165 0.96 12.95 15.55
N ARG A 166 1.09 12.89 14.23
CA ARG A 166 0.05 12.45 13.31
C ARG A 166 0.68 11.75 12.11
N PHE A 167 -0.09 10.87 11.49
CA PHE A 167 0.30 10.15 10.30
C PHE A 167 -0.78 10.22 9.24
N ALA A 168 -0.38 10.13 7.97
CA ALA A 168 -1.28 10.01 6.83
C ALA A 168 -0.90 8.80 5.99
N LEU A 169 -1.90 8.16 5.40
CA LEU A 169 -1.73 7.05 4.48
C LEU A 169 -2.25 7.45 3.10
N SER A 170 -1.45 7.23 2.06
CA SER A 170 -1.88 7.44 0.67
C SER A 170 -1.83 6.12 -0.09
N LYS A 171 -2.88 5.85 -0.88
CA LYS A 171 -2.88 4.80 -1.91
C LYS A 171 -2.63 5.44 -3.27
N GLU A 172 -1.77 4.83 -4.09
CA GLU A 172 -1.54 5.30 -5.45
C GLU A 172 -2.83 5.26 -6.28
N GLY A 173 -3.11 6.36 -7.00
CA GLY A 173 -4.37 6.58 -7.72
C GLY A 173 -5.58 6.90 -6.83
N GLY A 174 -5.43 6.82 -5.49
CA GLY A 174 -6.47 7.18 -4.53
C GLY A 174 -6.55 8.69 -4.31
N GLN A 175 -7.76 9.16 -4.02
CA GLN A 175 -8.04 10.55 -3.65
C GLN A 175 -8.14 10.74 -2.14
N ASP A 176 -8.47 9.67 -1.41
CA ASP A 176 -8.59 9.70 0.04
C ASP A 176 -7.20 9.72 0.70
N LEU A 177 -7.05 10.60 1.68
CA LEU A 177 -5.86 10.75 2.52
C LEU A 177 -6.24 10.63 3.99
N PRO A 178 -6.59 9.43 4.49
CA PRO A 178 -6.89 9.24 5.90
C PRO A 178 -5.71 9.69 6.76
N GLN A 179 -6.03 10.48 7.78
CA GLN A 179 -5.08 10.95 8.78
C GLN A 179 -5.47 10.40 10.15
N HIS A 180 -4.48 9.90 10.89
CA HIS A 180 -4.68 9.37 12.23
C HIS A 180 -3.72 10.04 13.23
N PRO A 181 -4.15 10.28 14.48
CA PRO A 181 -3.25 10.72 15.53
C PRO A 181 -2.21 9.63 15.80
N GLY A 182 -0.94 10.05 15.91
CA GLY A 182 0.14 9.17 16.32
C GLY A 182 0.18 9.04 17.83
N TRP A 183 0.54 7.86 18.32
CA TRP A 183 0.86 7.64 19.73
C TRP A 183 2.28 7.12 19.88
N ARG A 184 2.82 7.29 21.08
CA ARG A 184 4.17 6.84 21.41
C ARG A 184 4.13 6.02 22.70
N PRO A 185 4.36 4.70 22.64
CA PRO A 185 4.58 3.90 23.84
C PRO A 185 5.81 4.42 24.61
N GLN A 186 5.88 4.25 25.93
CA GLN A 186 7.03 4.70 26.72
C GLN A 186 8.34 4.09 26.17
N GLY A 187 9.27 4.95 25.72
CA GLY A 187 10.54 4.53 25.11
C GLY A 187 10.44 3.94 23.69
N GLY A 188 9.26 3.97 23.07
CA GLY A 188 9.00 3.38 21.75
C GLY A 188 9.05 4.36 20.57
N LEU A 189 8.88 3.79 19.38
CA LEU A 189 8.66 4.54 18.13
C LEU A 189 7.32 5.28 18.18
N SER A 190 7.22 6.41 17.48
CA SER A 190 5.90 6.99 17.20
C SER A 190 5.20 6.12 16.16
N GLN A 191 3.90 5.88 16.34
CA GLN A 191 3.17 5.01 15.43
C GLN A 191 1.70 5.38 15.28
N ALA A 192 1.10 4.95 14.17
CA ALA A 192 -0.34 4.99 13.93
C ALA A 192 -0.82 3.74 13.18
N ASP A 193 -2.02 3.30 13.52
CA ASP A 193 -2.70 2.18 12.88
C ASP A 193 -3.78 2.70 11.91
N PHE A 194 -3.81 2.12 10.71
CA PHE A 194 -4.77 2.42 9.65
C PHE A 194 -5.61 1.17 9.35
N PRO A 195 -6.78 1.02 10.00
CA PRO A 195 -7.66 -0.11 9.76
C PRO A 195 -8.33 0.05 8.39
N LEU A 196 -8.02 -0.84 7.45
CA LEU A 196 -8.70 -0.89 6.15
C LEU A 196 -10.00 -1.70 6.22
N GLY A 197 -10.20 -2.46 7.30
CA GLY A 197 -11.38 -3.32 7.45
C GLY A 197 -11.29 -4.56 6.55
N ARG A 198 -12.44 -5.03 6.06
CA ARG A 198 -12.53 -6.24 5.22
C ARG A 198 -11.96 -5.98 3.84
N VAL A 199 -10.85 -6.65 3.55
CA VAL A 199 -10.14 -6.52 2.28
C VAL A 199 -10.97 -7.07 1.13
N GLY A 200 -10.88 -6.40 0.00
CA GLY A 200 -11.54 -6.71 -1.26
C GLY A 200 -10.75 -6.07 -2.41
N THR A 201 -11.24 -6.15 -3.64
CA THR A 201 -10.46 -5.75 -4.84
C THR A 201 -9.93 -4.32 -4.80
N ILE A 202 -10.72 -3.38 -4.29
CA ILE A 202 -10.36 -1.95 -4.22
C ILE A 202 -9.12 -1.67 -3.35
N HIS A 203 -8.80 -2.58 -2.43
CA HIS A 203 -7.70 -2.42 -1.50
C HIS A 203 -6.35 -2.82 -2.12
N GLY A 204 -6.34 -3.63 -3.19
CA GLY A 204 -5.09 -3.96 -3.90
C GLY A 204 -4.41 -2.70 -4.45
N GLY A 205 -3.11 -2.58 -4.27
CA GLY A 205 -2.35 -1.43 -4.76
C GLY A 205 -1.12 -1.08 -3.95
N GLN A 206 -0.52 0.05 -4.29
CA GLN A 206 0.67 0.57 -3.63
C GLN A 206 0.31 1.65 -2.61
N TYR A 207 0.85 1.52 -1.39
CA TYR A 207 0.61 2.42 -0.27
C TYR A 207 1.90 3.08 0.20
N ARG A 208 1.79 4.32 0.68
CA ARG A 208 2.86 5.07 1.34
C ARG A 208 2.31 5.77 2.57
N CYS A 209 3.14 5.90 3.59
CA CYS A 209 2.81 6.66 4.79
C CYS A 209 3.71 7.89 4.95
N TYR A 210 3.17 8.90 5.63
CA TYR A 210 3.82 10.16 5.97
C TYR A 210 3.62 10.47 7.45
N GLY A 211 4.62 11.07 8.08
CA GLY A 211 4.56 11.59 9.43
C GLY A 211 4.44 13.12 9.44
N GLY A 212 3.74 13.67 10.41
CA GLY A 212 3.57 15.11 10.59
C GLY A 212 3.57 15.51 12.05
N HIS A 213 3.82 16.79 12.29
CA HIS A 213 3.71 17.42 13.61
C HIS A 213 2.39 18.20 13.71
N GLY A 214 1.78 18.24 14.89
CA GLY A 214 0.40 18.71 15.08
C GLY A 214 0.11 20.13 14.55
N LEU A 215 1.05 21.06 14.71
CA LEU A 215 0.89 22.45 14.24
C LEU A 215 1.50 22.70 12.85
N SER A 216 2.24 21.73 12.30
CA SER A 216 2.91 21.90 11.01
C SER A 216 2.02 21.45 9.86
N SER A 217 1.97 22.25 8.80
CA SER A 217 1.40 21.83 7.51
C SER A 217 2.40 21.04 6.66
N GLU A 218 3.66 20.94 7.10
CA GLU A 218 4.70 20.16 6.44
C GLU A 218 4.66 18.69 6.90
N TRP A 219 4.74 17.78 5.94
CA TRP A 219 4.82 16.35 6.17
C TRP A 219 6.22 15.81 5.89
N SER A 220 6.51 14.61 6.37
CA SER A 220 7.77 13.92 6.10
C SER A 220 7.94 13.55 4.62
N ALA A 221 9.15 13.09 4.29
CA ALA A 221 9.34 12.28 3.10
C ALA A 221 8.48 11.00 3.17
N PRO A 222 8.03 10.45 2.03
CA PRO A 222 7.24 9.21 2.00
C PRO A 222 8.03 8.01 2.52
N SER A 223 7.34 7.07 3.15
CA SER A 223 7.86 5.72 3.40
C SER A 223 8.23 5.01 2.09
N GLU A 224 9.02 3.94 2.20
CA GLU A 224 9.10 2.97 1.11
C GLU A 224 7.70 2.45 0.75
N PRO A 225 7.41 2.22 -0.54
CA PRO A 225 6.10 1.75 -0.95
C PRO A 225 5.83 0.34 -0.42
N LEU A 226 4.65 0.15 0.15
CA LEU A 226 4.11 -1.16 0.49
C LEU A 226 3.12 -1.58 -0.59
N GLU A 227 3.40 -2.71 -1.24
CA GLU A 227 2.48 -3.28 -2.22
C GLU A 227 1.56 -4.29 -1.53
N LEU A 228 0.26 -4.03 -1.57
CA LEU A 228 -0.78 -4.89 -1.02
C LEU A 228 -1.43 -5.71 -2.12
N LEU A 229 -1.44 -7.02 -1.94
CA LEU A 229 -1.94 -8.00 -2.90
C LEU A 229 -3.12 -8.75 -2.31
N VAL A 230 -4.20 -8.86 -3.08
CA VAL A 230 -5.45 -9.48 -2.63
C VAL A 230 -5.60 -10.87 -3.24
N ALA A 231 -5.47 -11.90 -2.41
CA ALA A 231 -5.59 -13.31 -2.81
C ALA A 231 -7.03 -13.83 -2.78
N GLY A 232 -7.29 -14.86 -3.60
CA GLY A 232 -8.58 -15.53 -3.69
C GLY A 232 -9.61 -14.78 -4.54
N TRP A 233 -9.18 -13.84 -5.39
CA TRP A 233 -10.05 -13.13 -6.33
C TRP A 233 -10.23 -13.91 -7.63
N LEU A 234 -9.13 -14.36 -8.25
CA LEU A 234 -9.21 -15.24 -9.42
C LEU A 234 -9.58 -16.64 -8.95
N ARG A 235 -10.49 -17.30 -9.68
CA ARG A 235 -11.01 -18.63 -9.31
C ARG A 235 -9.99 -19.75 -9.45
N ASP A 236 -8.99 -19.54 -10.29
CA ASP A 236 -7.92 -20.50 -10.52
C ASP A 236 -7.12 -20.75 -9.23
N SER A 237 -6.56 -21.96 -9.12
CA SER A 237 -5.71 -22.38 -8.02
C SER A 237 -4.49 -23.09 -8.60
N PRO A 238 -3.32 -22.42 -8.63
CA PRO A 238 -2.13 -23.02 -9.20
C PRO A 238 -1.58 -24.13 -8.30
N SER A 239 -0.82 -25.05 -8.90
CA SER A 239 -0.08 -26.09 -8.18
C SER A 239 1.35 -25.61 -7.91
N LEU A 240 1.87 -25.89 -6.72
CA LEU A 240 3.26 -25.65 -6.35
C LEU A 240 3.98 -26.98 -6.09
N SER A 241 5.11 -27.19 -6.75
CA SER A 241 5.94 -28.38 -6.60
C SER A 241 7.43 -28.03 -6.47
N VAL A 242 8.25 -29.02 -6.08
CA VAL A 242 9.70 -28.88 -5.91
C VAL A 242 10.41 -29.98 -6.70
N GLN A 243 11.46 -29.62 -7.45
CA GLN A 243 12.10 -30.55 -8.39
C GLN A 243 12.97 -31.63 -7.71
N LEU A 244 13.65 -31.30 -6.61
CA LEU A 244 14.60 -32.20 -5.91
C LEU A 244 14.08 -32.72 -4.56
N GLY A 245 12.78 -32.52 -4.28
CA GLY A 245 12.16 -32.87 -2.99
C GLY A 245 12.22 -31.73 -1.96
N PRO A 246 11.45 -31.83 -0.86
CA PRO A 246 11.25 -30.74 0.11
C PRO A 246 12.33 -30.61 1.20
N SER A 247 13.30 -31.54 1.26
CA SER A 247 14.36 -31.55 2.28
C SER A 247 15.72 -31.39 1.61
N VAL A 248 16.43 -30.30 1.89
CA VAL A 248 17.63 -29.87 1.16
C VAL A 248 18.75 -29.44 2.10
N ALA A 249 20.00 -29.60 1.65
CA ALA A 249 21.18 -29.13 2.39
C ALA A 249 21.40 -27.62 2.19
N PRO A 250 22.04 -26.93 3.15
CA PRO A 250 22.63 -25.63 2.89
C PRO A 250 23.63 -25.70 1.73
N GLY A 251 23.60 -24.71 0.83
CA GLY A 251 24.48 -24.63 -0.34
C GLY A 251 23.95 -25.31 -1.60
N GLU A 252 22.88 -26.10 -1.51
CA GLU A 252 22.23 -26.71 -2.68
C GLU A 252 21.39 -25.69 -3.46
N ASN A 253 20.98 -26.07 -4.67
CA ASN A 253 20.08 -25.30 -5.53
C ASN A 253 18.71 -25.94 -5.52
N VAL A 254 17.68 -25.16 -5.20
CA VAL A 254 16.29 -25.64 -5.18
C VAL A 254 15.47 -24.82 -6.16
N THR A 255 14.74 -25.51 -7.03
CA THR A 255 13.78 -24.86 -7.92
C THR A 255 12.37 -25.25 -7.50
N LEU A 256 11.55 -24.23 -7.21
CA LEU A 256 10.13 -24.35 -6.95
C LEU A 256 9.38 -24.03 -8.24
N LEU A 257 8.51 -24.94 -8.66
CA LEU A 257 7.76 -24.84 -9.90
C LEU A 257 6.31 -24.54 -9.58
N CYS A 258 5.82 -23.42 -10.10
CA CYS A 258 4.42 -23.07 -10.03
C CYS A 258 3.76 -23.24 -11.38
N GLN A 259 2.58 -23.85 -11.43
CA GLN A 259 1.87 -24.14 -12.68
C GLN A 259 0.38 -23.89 -12.57
N SER A 260 -0.23 -23.48 -13.69
CA SER A 260 -1.68 -23.40 -13.86
C SER A 260 -2.09 -23.89 -15.25
N GLY A 261 -3.29 -24.46 -15.35
CA GLY A 261 -3.95 -24.74 -16.63
C GLY A 261 -4.72 -23.52 -17.17
N GLU A 262 -5.02 -22.55 -16.31
CA GLU A 262 -5.67 -21.30 -16.68
C GLU A 262 -4.65 -20.24 -17.07
N ARG A 263 -5.10 -19.29 -17.89
CA ARG A 263 -4.25 -18.18 -18.33
C ARG A 263 -3.73 -17.42 -17.12
N THR A 264 -2.42 -17.40 -16.98
CA THR A 264 -1.69 -16.66 -15.95
C THR A 264 -0.55 -15.92 -16.62
N ASP A 265 -0.41 -14.62 -16.41
CA ASP A 265 0.67 -13.84 -17.03
C ASP A 265 1.91 -13.74 -16.12
N THR A 266 1.68 -13.75 -14.80
CA THR A 266 2.75 -13.66 -13.78
C THR A 266 2.42 -14.58 -12.61
N PHE A 267 3.42 -15.31 -12.12
CA PHE A 267 3.33 -16.07 -10.89
C PHE A 267 4.05 -15.35 -9.75
N LEU A 268 3.54 -15.52 -8.54
CA LEU A 268 4.10 -14.98 -7.33
C LEU A 268 4.38 -16.11 -6.34
N LEU A 269 5.57 -16.10 -5.76
CA LEU A 269 5.95 -17.02 -4.69
C LEU A 269 6.07 -16.26 -3.37
N SER A 270 5.22 -16.62 -2.41
CA SER A 270 5.20 -16.02 -1.07
C SER A 270 5.61 -17.04 -0.03
N LYS A 271 6.42 -16.61 0.95
CA LYS A 271 6.78 -17.38 2.12
C LYS A 271 5.94 -16.90 3.31
N GLU A 272 5.25 -17.81 4.00
CA GLU A 272 4.48 -17.45 5.19
C GLU A 272 5.36 -16.81 6.27
N GLY A 273 4.84 -15.75 6.90
CA GLY A 273 5.54 -15.02 7.95
C GLY A 273 6.72 -14.17 7.48
N ALA A 274 7.00 -14.12 6.16
CA ALA A 274 8.01 -13.23 5.63
C ALA A 274 7.44 -11.81 5.44
N ALA A 275 8.12 -10.81 6.03
CA ALA A 275 7.81 -9.39 5.78
C ALA A 275 8.24 -8.91 4.38
N HIS A 276 8.94 -9.76 3.62
CA HIS A 276 9.56 -9.39 2.35
C HIS A 276 8.53 -9.47 1.21
N ARG A 277 8.76 -8.69 0.16
CA ARG A 277 7.90 -8.73 -1.04
C ARG A 277 7.94 -10.13 -1.68
N PRO A 278 6.80 -10.67 -2.14
CA PRO A 278 6.78 -11.94 -2.85
C PRO A 278 7.65 -11.88 -4.11
N LEU A 279 8.31 -12.99 -4.42
CA LEU A 279 9.04 -13.12 -5.68
C LEU A 279 8.05 -13.14 -6.84
N ARG A 280 8.36 -12.45 -7.94
CA ARG A 280 7.50 -12.39 -9.12
C ARG A 280 8.26 -12.84 -10.36
N LEU A 281 7.64 -13.73 -11.14
CA LEU A 281 8.18 -14.16 -12.43
C LEU A 281 7.08 -14.19 -13.47
N ARG A 282 7.40 -13.75 -14.70
CA ARG A 282 6.50 -13.91 -15.84
C ARG A 282 6.30 -15.39 -16.14
N SER A 283 5.08 -15.75 -16.47
CA SER A 283 4.74 -17.10 -16.89
C SER A 283 5.41 -17.45 -18.21
N GLN A 284 5.80 -18.69 -18.37
CA GLN A 284 6.10 -19.32 -19.64
C GLN A 284 4.95 -20.25 -20.01
N SER A 285 4.57 -20.25 -21.29
CA SER A 285 3.54 -21.14 -21.83
C SER A 285 4.22 -22.35 -22.45
N GLN A 286 3.96 -23.54 -21.92
CA GLN A 286 4.48 -24.81 -22.44
C GLN A 286 3.35 -25.84 -22.45
N ASP A 287 3.11 -26.48 -23.59
CA ASP A 287 2.11 -27.55 -23.77
C ASP A 287 0.69 -27.20 -23.29
N GLY A 288 0.27 -25.94 -23.49
CA GLY A 288 -1.04 -25.45 -23.07
C GLY A 288 -1.17 -25.19 -21.56
N ARG A 289 -0.07 -25.23 -20.80
CA ARG A 289 0.01 -24.85 -19.39
C ARG A 289 0.88 -23.61 -19.22
N TYR A 290 0.61 -22.87 -18.16
CA TYR A 290 1.37 -21.71 -17.75
C TYR A 290 2.22 -22.07 -16.53
N GLN A 291 3.51 -21.76 -16.56
CA GLN A 291 4.41 -22.10 -15.46
C GLN A 291 5.49 -21.06 -15.20
N ALA A 292 6.04 -21.06 -14.00
CA ALA A 292 7.23 -20.30 -13.64
C ALA A 292 8.10 -21.06 -12.65
N GLU A 293 9.42 -20.99 -12.86
CA GLU A 293 10.44 -21.65 -12.06
C GLU A 293 11.16 -20.63 -11.16
N PHE A 294 11.00 -20.79 -9.85
CA PHE A 294 11.65 -19.96 -8.83
C PHE A 294 12.87 -20.69 -8.28
N SER A 295 14.06 -20.26 -8.69
CA SER A 295 15.32 -20.82 -8.20
C SER A 295 15.80 -20.12 -6.93
N LEU A 296 16.01 -20.91 -5.87
CA LEU A 296 16.65 -20.53 -4.62
C LEU A 296 18.08 -21.11 -4.63
N SER A 297 19.07 -20.25 -4.82
CA SER A 297 20.48 -20.66 -4.92
C SER A 297 21.43 -19.55 -4.43
N PRO A 298 22.43 -19.87 -3.60
CA PRO A 298 22.57 -21.10 -2.79
C PRO A 298 21.58 -21.10 -1.61
N VAL A 299 21.06 -22.27 -1.23
CA VAL A 299 20.09 -22.36 -0.13
C VAL A 299 20.75 -22.11 1.24
N THR A 300 20.10 -21.33 2.10
CA THR A 300 20.49 -21.10 3.50
C THR A 300 19.34 -21.48 4.42
N SER A 301 19.61 -21.57 5.74
CA SER A 301 18.56 -21.82 6.74
C SER A 301 17.41 -20.79 6.69
N ALA A 302 17.68 -19.56 6.24
CA ALA A 302 16.66 -18.52 6.08
C ALA A 302 15.63 -18.85 4.98
N HIS A 303 15.94 -19.75 4.05
CA HIS A 303 14.97 -20.23 3.05
C HIS A 303 14.04 -21.33 3.59
N GLY A 304 14.30 -21.90 4.77
CA GLY A 304 13.38 -22.87 5.37
C GLY A 304 12.04 -22.22 5.75
N GLY A 305 10.92 -22.86 5.42
CA GLY A 305 9.57 -22.39 5.76
C GLY A 305 8.48 -22.85 4.80
N THR A 306 7.26 -22.36 4.99
CA THR A 306 6.10 -22.71 4.16
C THR A 306 5.96 -21.71 3.01
N TYR A 307 5.87 -22.22 1.80
CA TYR A 307 5.70 -21.45 0.57
C TYR A 307 4.32 -21.68 -0.03
N ARG A 308 3.76 -20.65 -0.64
CA ARG A 308 2.58 -20.71 -1.50
C ARG A 308 2.80 -19.94 -2.77
N CYS A 309 2.21 -20.43 -3.85
CA CYS A 309 2.20 -19.76 -5.13
C CYS A 309 0.82 -19.16 -5.44
N TYR A 310 0.83 -18.08 -6.21
CA TYR A 310 -0.34 -17.39 -6.72
C TYR A 310 -0.13 -17.03 -8.20
N GLY A 311 -1.20 -17.04 -8.98
CA GLY A 311 -1.25 -16.48 -10.33
C GLY A 311 -1.82 -15.05 -10.33
N SER A 312 -1.37 -14.24 -11.28
CA SER A 312 -1.83 -12.87 -11.53
C SER A 312 -1.96 -12.60 -13.02
N LEU A 313 -2.89 -11.72 -13.38
CA LEU A 313 -3.09 -11.22 -14.74
C LEU A 313 -2.50 -9.82 -14.88
N SER A 314 -2.05 -9.45 -16.09
CA SER A 314 -1.49 -8.12 -16.35
C SER A 314 -2.55 -7.01 -16.31
N THR A 315 -3.84 -7.37 -16.41
CA THR A 315 -4.96 -6.42 -16.35
C THR A 315 -5.08 -5.74 -14.99
N ASP A 316 -4.79 -6.49 -13.91
CA ASP A 316 -4.70 -5.95 -12.56
C ASP A 316 -3.67 -6.77 -11.76
N PRO A 317 -2.42 -6.27 -11.63
CA PRO A 317 -1.33 -6.99 -11.00
C PRO A 317 -1.45 -7.10 -9.46
N TYR A 318 -2.46 -6.45 -8.86
CA TYR A 318 -2.68 -6.47 -7.41
C TYR A 318 -3.68 -7.55 -6.98
N LEU A 319 -4.35 -8.21 -7.93
CA LEU A 319 -5.34 -9.25 -7.69
C LEU A 319 -4.78 -10.62 -8.03
N LEU A 320 -4.86 -11.54 -7.07
CA LEU A 320 -4.25 -12.85 -7.17
C LEU A 320 -5.30 -13.96 -7.20
N SER A 321 -4.87 -15.12 -7.69
CA SER A 321 -5.60 -16.39 -7.63
C SER A 321 -5.82 -16.90 -6.22
N GLN A 322 -6.54 -18.02 -6.10
CA GLN A 322 -6.50 -18.81 -4.89
C GLN A 322 -5.05 -19.25 -4.62
N PRO A 323 -4.64 -19.38 -3.34
CA PRO A 323 -3.35 -19.93 -2.99
C PRO A 323 -3.20 -21.37 -3.49
N SER A 324 -1.98 -21.75 -3.90
CA SER A 324 -1.62 -23.16 -4.02
C SER A 324 -1.69 -23.88 -2.67
N GLU A 325 -1.70 -25.22 -2.72
CA GLU A 325 -1.39 -26.02 -1.54
C GLU A 325 -0.03 -25.59 -0.94
N PRO A 326 0.09 -25.55 0.39
CA PRO A 326 1.31 -25.13 1.06
C PRO A 326 2.44 -26.14 0.85
N LEU A 327 3.63 -25.64 0.50
CA LEU A 327 4.85 -26.44 0.37
C LEU A 327 5.83 -26.07 1.47
N ALA A 328 6.08 -26.97 2.41
CA ALA A 328 7.07 -26.79 3.47
C ALA A 328 8.46 -27.19 2.96
N LEU A 329 9.39 -26.23 2.88
CA LEU A 329 10.79 -26.46 2.57
C LEU A 329 11.59 -26.57 3.86
N VAL A 330 12.23 -27.72 4.07
CA VAL A 330 13.09 -27.99 5.24
C VAL A 330 14.54 -27.90 4.80
N VAL A 331 15.28 -26.96 5.40
CA VAL A 331 16.72 -26.81 5.17
C VAL A 331 17.43 -27.36 6.40
N SER A 332 18.14 -28.48 6.25
CA SER A 332 18.81 -29.16 7.35
C SER A 332 20.22 -29.55 6.97
N ASP A 333 21.19 -29.20 7.82
CA ASP A 333 22.58 -29.64 7.66
C ASP A 333 22.74 -31.06 8.22
N TYR A 334 22.61 -32.04 7.32
CA TYR A 334 22.74 -33.45 7.66
C TYR A 334 24.17 -33.87 8.02
N THR A 335 25.18 -33.05 7.73
CA THR A 335 26.59 -33.40 8.01
C THR A 335 26.84 -33.47 9.51
N VAL A 336 26.44 -32.44 10.27
CA VAL A 336 26.61 -32.35 11.72
C VAL A 336 25.74 -33.38 12.44
N GLN A 337 24.50 -33.58 11.98
CA GLN A 337 23.59 -34.53 12.62
C GLN A 337 24.03 -35.98 12.42
N ASN A 338 24.57 -36.32 11.24
CA ASN A 338 25.15 -37.65 11.02
C ASN A 338 26.47 -37.82 11.80
N LEU A 339 27.30 -36.78 11.91
CA LEU A 339 28.52 -36.83 12.72
C LEU A 339 28.22 -37.11 14.20
N THR A 340 27.22 -36.44 14.76
CA THR A 340 26.79 -36.65 16.16
C THR A 340 26.21 -38.06 16.37
N ARG A 341 25.40 -38.56 15.43
CA ARG A 341 24.89 -39.95 15.48
C ARG A 341 26.01 -41.00 15.37
N MET A 342 26.97 -40.79 14.47
CA MET A 342 28.13 -41.67 14.32
C MET A 342 29.03 -41.64 15.55
N GLY A 343 29.24 -40.46 16.14
CA GLY A 343 29.96 -40.29 17.40
C GLY A 343 29.28 -41.05 18.55
N LEU A 344 27.96 -40.91 18.71
CA LEU A 344 27.17 -41.64 19.70
C LEU A 344 27.27 -43.16 19.49
N ALA A 345 27.09 -43.63 18.25
CA ALA A 345 27.21 -45.05 17.92
C ALA A 345 28.61 -45.61 18.25
N ALA A 346 29.68 -44.87 17.91
CA ALA A 346 31.05 -45.26 18.25
C ALA A 346 31.27 -45.33 19.77
N SER A 347 30.76 -44.35 20.53
CA SER A 347 30.87 -44.37 22.00
C SER A 347 30.09 -45.54 22.64
N VAL A 348 28.92 -45.88 22.12
CA VAL A 348 28.15 -47.06 22.58
C VAL A 348 28.91 -48.35 22.29
N LEU A 349 29.49 -48.48 21.10
CA LEU A 349 30.30 -49.66 20.73
C LEU A 349 31.57 -49.77 21.61
N LEU A 350 32.23 -48.66 21.93
CA LEU A 350 33.36 -48.64 22.86
C LEU A 350 32.96 -49.09 24.27
N LEU A 351 31.83 -48.58 24.79
CA LEU A 351 31.30 -48.99 26.10
C LEU A 351 30.99 -50.49 26.14
N LEU A 352 30.32 -51.01 25.11
CA LEU A 352 30.05 -52.45 24.97
C LEU A 352 31.35 -53.27 24.91
N GLY A 353 32.36 -52.79 24.18
CA GLY A 353 33.68 -53.43 24.11
C GLY A 353 34.39 -53.49 25.47
N VAL A 354 34.32 -52.41 26.25
CA VAL A 354 34.88 -52.36 27.62
C VAL A 354 34.16 -53.34 28.55
N LEU A 355 32.82 -53.37 28.51
CA LEU A 355 32.02 -54.29 29.31
C LEU A 355 32.32 -55.76 28.97
N LEU A 356 32.47 -56.09 27.68
CA LEU A 356 32.87 -57.43 27.25
C LEU A 356 34.28 -57.80 27.72
N CYS A 357 35.24 -56.88 27.68
CA CYS A 357 36.58 -57.10 28.20
C CYS A 357 36.60 -57.33 29.72
N GLN A 358 35.78 -56.59 30.47
CA GLN A 358 35.62 -56.78 31.91
C GLN A 358 35.03 -58.16 32.20
N ALA A 359 33.91 -58.50 31.57
CA ALA A 359 33.27 -59.81 31.73
C ALA A 359 34.20 -60.98 31.37
N TRP A 360 35.03 -60.83 30.34
CA TRP A 360 36.01 -61.85 29.95
C TRP A 360 37.17 -61.98 30.94
N LYS A 361 37.65 -60.87 31.52
CA LYS A 361 38.64 -60.90 32.60
C LYS A 361 38.06 -61.55 33.85
N ASP A 362 36.82 -61.22 34.22
CA ASP A 362 36.14 -61.83 35.36
C ASP A 362 35.94 -63.33 35.14
N HIS A 363 35.61 -63.75 33.90
CA HIS A 363 35.46 -65.17 33.58
C HIS A 363 36.78 -65.95 33.56
N ARG A 364 37.90 -65.32 33.18
CA ARG A 364 39.25 -65.88 33.34
C ARG A 364 39.66 -65.96 34.81
N GLY A 365 39.45 -64.90 35.57
CA GLY A 365 39.73 -64.89 37.01
C GLY A 365 38.95 -65.98 37.76
N ALA A 366 37.70 -66.23 37.36
CA ALA A 366 36.90 -67.33 37.89
C ALA A 366 37.38 -68.73 37.45
N ARG A 367 38.08 -68.85 36.30
CA ARG A 367 38.71 -70.11 35.87
C ARG A 367 40.02 -70.38 36.58
N ASP A 368 40.82 -69.35 36.82
CA ASP A 368 42.10 -69.47 37.51
C ASP A 368 41.91 -69.75 39.01
N ALA A 369 40.81 -69.29 39.62
CA ALA A 369 40.42 -69.63 40.99
C ALA A 369 39.83 -71.04 41.18
N ALA A 370 39.53 -71.77 40.10
CA ALA A 370 39.01 -73.15 40.16
C ALA A 370 40.12 -74.22 40.07
N TRP A 371 41.38 -73.81 39.95
CA TRP A 371 42.56 -74.71 39.82
C TRP A 371 43.58 -74.53 40.95
N SER A 372 43.25 -73.74 41.97
CA SER A 372 43.92 -73.67 43.28
C SER A 372 43.08 -74.38 44.33
#